data_AF-A0A2X1WJI6-F1
#
_entry.id   AF-A0A2X1WJI6-F1
#
_cell.length_a   1.000
_cell.length_b   1.000
_cell.length_c   1.000
_cell.angle_alpha   90.00
_cell.angle_beta   90.00
_cell.angle_gamma   90.00
#
_symmetry.space_group_name_H-M   'P 1'
#
loop_
_entity.id
_entity.type
_entity.pdbx_description
1 polymer ?
#
loop_
_entity_poly.entity_id
_entity_poly.type
_entity_poly.pdbx_seq_one_letter_code
_entity_poly.pdbx_strand_id
1 'polypeptide(L)'
;MKLKLKNIGMLKKAEVTLNRLCVIAGENDNGKSTIGKIVFCIVKALNKHKEELNASKEHEVQEFFEDFYFTLRSHLNDEIDKSARSIVFKQMDLLLREDVNAETSMQLFDDTWQILMQHNVLSMSDLSFIDEFKQKLISIVEEPEDQKRVLERAFTKTFVSEFDSQVLFRGADEGSIELWDDSLKLLELIVDKANKVSVYEDAKPILIRDAVVPPFLVAILGRNSIKKSF
;
A
#
# COMPACT_ATOMS: atom_id res chain seq x y z
N MET A 1 16.33 -1.18 16.20
CA MET A 1 14.91 -1.59 16.30
C MET A 1 14.65 -2.62 17.41
N LYS A 2 13.46 -2.59 18.00
CA LYS A 2 12.97 -3.53 19.01
C LYS A 2 11.52 -3.92 18.72
N LEU A 3 11.20 -5.21 18.85
CA LEU A 3 9.86 -5.75 18.75
C LEU A 3 9.37 -6.11 20.16
N LYS A 4 8.25 -5.53 20.59
CA LYS A 4 7.59 -5.85 21.86
C LYS A 4 6.25 -6.49 21.58
N LEU A 5 5.96 -7.59 22.28
CA LEU A 5 4.77 -8.39 22.10
C LEU A 5 4.07 -8.62 23.44
N LYS A 6 2.74 -8.62 23.41
CA LYS A 6 1.90 -9.01 24.52
C LYS A 6 0.72 -9.84 24.01
N ASN A 7 0.53 -11.02 24.59
CA ASN A 7 -0.57 -11.94 24.27
C ASN A 7 -0.71 -12.31 22.78
N ILE A 8 0.39 -12.64 22.10
CA ILE A 8 0.38 -13.03 20.67
C ILE A 8 0.91 -14.45 20.49
N GLY A 9 0.17 -15.28 19.76
CA GLY A 9 0.48 -16.68 19.51
C GLY A 9 0.74 -17.44 20.82
N MET A 10 1.90 -18.07 20.95
CA MET A 10 2.30 -18.73 22.21
C MET A 10 3.00 -17.82 23.23
N LEU A 11 3.13 -16.52 22.95
CA LEU A 11 3.90 -15.57 23.76
C LEU A 11 2.98 -14.64 24.55
N LYS A 12 2.92 -14.82 25.88
CA LYS A 12 2.25 -13.88 26.78
C LYS A 12 2.92 -12.52 26.81
N LYS A 13 4.27 -12.50 26.81
CA LYS A 13 5.08 -11.29 26.69
C LYS A 13 6.42 -11.64 26.05
N ALA A 14 6.92 -10.79 25.16
CA ALA A 14 8.28 -10.90 24.62
C ALA A 14 8.83 -9.54 24.23
N GLU A 15 10.14 -9.37 24.35
CA GLU A 15 10.88 -8.24 23.79
C GLU A 15 12.08 -8.79 23.03
N VAL A 16 12.22 -8.39 21.77
CA VAL A 16 13.27 -8.88 20.86
C VAL A 16 13.97 -7.69 20.22
N THR A 17 15.28 -7.62 20.35
CA THR A 17 16.09 -6.61 19.66
C THR A 17 16.36 -7.07 18.23
N LEU A 18 15.98 -6.24 17.26
CA LEU A 18 16.20 -6.47 15.83
C LEU A 18 17.38 -5.60 15.37
N ASN A 19 18.52 -6.26 15.14
CA ASN A 19 19.72 -5.66 14.56
C ASN A 19 19.77 -5.91 13.05
N ARG A 20 20.71 -5.27 12.34
CA ARG A 20 20.97 -5.50 10.89
C ARG A 20 21.06 -6.98 10.51
N LEU A 21 21.64 -7.78 11.41
CA LEU A 21 21.71 -9.23 11.30
C LEU A 21 21.26 -9.82 12.65
N CYS A 22 20.22 -10.64 12.67
CA CYS A 22 19.63 -11.18 13.89
C CYS A 22 19.31 -12.68 13.72
N VAL A 23 19.70 -13.48 14.71
CA VAL A 23 19.37 -14.92 14.75
C VAL A 23 18.50 -15.20 15.95
N ILE A 24 17.36 -15.84 15.69
CA ILE A 24 16.45 -16.28 16.74
C ILE A 24 16.65 -17.79 16.92
N ALA A 25 17.39 -18.15 17.97
CA ALA A 25 17.69 -19.54 18.32
C ALA A 25 17.11 -19.92 19.69
N GLY A 26 16.98 -21.22 19.94
CA GLY A 26 16.37 -21.78 21.16
C GLY A 26 15.74 -23.15 20.88
N GLU A 27 15.22 -23.81 21.91
CA GLU A 27 14.55 -25.12 21.75
C GLU A 27 13.23 -24.98 20.97
N ASN A 28 12.71 -26.10 20.47
CA ASN A 28 11.44 -26.12 19.76
C ASN A 28 10.29 -25.63 20.66
N ASP A 29 9.24 -25.10 20.01
CA ASP A 29 8.02 -24.61 20.67
C ASP A 29 8.20 -23.49 21.70
N ASN A 30 9.35 -22.82 21.68
CA ASN A 30 9.63 -21.69 22.57
C ASN A 30 9.28 -20.32 21.98
N GLY A 31 8.50 -20.27 20.90
CA GLY A 31 8.03 -19.02 20.29
C GLY A 31 8.90 -18.47 19.16
N LYS A 32 9.95 -19.21 18.73
CA LYS A 32 10.81 -18.79 17.61
C LYS A 32 10.00 -18.57 16.33
N SER A 33 9.16 -19.55 15.96
CA SER A 33 8.28 -19.46 14.79
C SER A 33 7.26 -18.33 14.94
N THR A 34 6.79 -18.06 16.15
CA THR A 34 5.88 -16.93 16.43
C THR A 34 6.53 -15.59 16.13
N ILE A 35 7.76 -15.35 16.61
CA ILE A 35 8.48 -14.12 16.29
C ILE A 35 8.70 -14.00 14.77
N GLY A 36 9.14 -15.08 14.12
CA GLY A 36 9.35 -15.11 12.67
C GLY A 36 8.08 -14.78 11.88
N LYS A 37 6.94 -15.41 12.23
CA LYS A 37 5.63 -15.14 11.63
C LYS A 37 5.20 -13.69 11.82
N ILE A 38 5.41 -13.10 13.01
CA ILE A 38 5.06 -11.69 13.26
C ILE A 38 5.88 -10.76 12.36
N VAL A 39 7.20 -10.95 12.30
CA VAL A 39 8.07 -10.14 11.44
C VAL A 39 7.67 -10.29 9.97
N PHE A 40 7.41 -11.53 9.53
CA PHE A 40 6.90 -11.81 8.18
C PHE A 40 5.57 -11.11 7.90
N CYS A 41 4.61 -11.19 8.83
CA CYS A 41 3.31 -10.53 8.70
C CYS A 41 3.44 -9.02 8.58
N ILE A 42 4.34 -8.41 9.36
CA ILE A 42 4.60 -6.97 9.30
C ILE A 42 5.10 -6.57 7.91
N VAL A 43 6.14 -7.25 7.42
CA VAL A 43 6.71 -6.98 6.10
C VAL A 43 5.67 -7.19 4.99
N LYS A 44 4.97 -8.33 5.01
CA LYS A 44 3.97 -8.70 4.00
C LYS A 44 2.78 -7.75 3.96
N ALA A 45 2.25 -7.34 5.13
CA ALA A 45 1.14 -6.40 5.19
C ALA A 45 1.52 -4.99 4.71
N LEU A 46 2.73 -4.52 5.05
CA LEU A 46 3.22 -3.22 4.58
C LEU A 46 3.41 -3.19 3.05
N ASN A 47 3.93 -4.27 2.46
CA ASN A 47 4.05 -4.37 1.00
C ASN A 47 2.68 -4.46 0.32
N LYS A 48 1.79 -5.31 0.84
CA LYS A 48 0.45 -5.50 0.27
C LYS A 48 -0.42 -4.24 0.36
N HIS A 49 -0.29 -3.47 1.45
CA HIS A 49 -0.96 -2.17 1.58
C HIS A 49 -0.58 -1.23 0.43
N LYS A 50 0.71 -1.16 0.10
CA LYS A 50 1.19 -0.34 -1.01
C LYS A 50 0.64 -0.81 -2.36
N GLU A 51 0.58 -2.12 -2.58
CA GLU A 51 -0.02 -2.70 -3.79
C GLU A 51 -1.53 -2.41 -3.89
N GLU A 52 -2.30 -2.60 -2.81
CA GLU A 52 -3.75 -2.36 -2.80
C GLU A 52 -4.10 -0.87 -2.97
N LEU A 53 -3.34 0.06 -2.38
CA LEU A 53 -3.53 1.50 -2.60
C LEU A 53 -3.21 1.90 -4.05
N ASN A 54 -2.09 1.41 -4.60
CA ASN A 54 -1.70 1.75 -5.97
C ASN A 54 -2.74 1.24 -6.98
N ALA A 55 -3.22 0.01 -6.84
CA ALA A 55 -4.20 -0.56 -7.75
C ALA A 55 -5.56 0.15 -7.70
N SER A 56 -5.99 0.59 -6.51
CA SER A 56 -7.23 1.34 -6.31
C SER A 56 -7.15 2.72 -6.99
N LYS A 57 -6.05 3.45 -6.78
CA LYS A 57 -5.80 4.72 -7.47
C LYS A 57 -5.66 4.57 -8.97
N GLU A 58 -4.97 3.54 -9.45
CA GLU A 58 -4.83 3.27 -10.89
C GLU A 58 -6.20 3.03 -11.54
N HIS A 59 -7.09 2.29 -10.87
CA HIS A 59 -8.46 2.05 -11.36
C HIS A 59 -9.30 3.32 -11.39
N GLU A 60 -9.30 4.13 -10.33
CA GLU A 60 -10.03 5.41 -10.30
C GLU A 60 -9.53 6.38 -11.37
N VAL A 61 -8.21 6.45 -11.57
CA VAL A 61 -7.60 7.25 -12.63
C VAL A 61 -8.00 6.74 -14.01
N GLN A 62 -8.06 5.42 -14.21
CA GLN A 62 -8.47 4.82 -15.48
C GLN A 62 -9.95 5.12 -15.81
N GLU A 63 -10.87 4.89 -14.87
CA GLU A 63 -12.30 5.25 -15.04
C GLU A 63 -12.46 6.74 -15.36
N PHE A 64 -11.67 7.58 -14.68
CA PHE A 64 -11.67 9.01 -14.92
C PHE A 64 -11.20 9.37 -16.34
N PHE A 65 -10.15 8.72 -16.86
CA PHE A 65 -9.69 8.93 -18.23
C PHE A 65 -10.65 8.38 -19.30
N GLU A 66 -11.39 7.30 -19.00
CA GLU A 66 -12.49 6.84 -19.85
C GLU A 66 -13.58 7.91 -19.98
N ASP A 67 -14.01 8.50 -18.86
CA ASP A 67 -14.98 9.60 -18.85
C ASP A 67 -14.46 10.82 -19.63
N PHE A 68 -13.16 11.14 -19.49
CA PHE A 68 -12.52 12.19 -20.28
C PHE A 68 -12.67 11.94 -21.77
N TYR A 69 -12.36 10.71 -22.20
CA TYR A 69 -12.35 10.31 -23.59
C TYR A 69 -13.71 10.51 -24.23
N PHE A 70 -14.76 9.99 -23.58
CA PHE A 70 -16.11 10.12 -24.10
C PHE A 70 -16.56 11.57 -24.17
N THR A 71 -16.17 12.38 -23.17
CA THR A 71 -16.54 13.79 -23.13
C THR A 71 -15.76 14.62 -24.14
N LEU A 72 -14.44 14.47 -24.24
CA LEU A 72 -13.64 15.18 -25.23
C LEU A 72 -14.08 14.81 -26.65
N ARG A 73 -14.37 13.53 -26.91
CA ARG A 73 -14.86 13.05 -28.21
C ARG A 73 -16.16 13.75 -28.64
N SER A 74 -17.05 14.10 -27.72
CA SER A 74 -18.32 14.78 -28.05
C SER A 74 -18.14 16.28 -28.31
N HIS A 75 -17.06 16.88 -27.82
CA HIS A 75 -16.72 18.29 -28.02
C HIS A 75 -15.84 18.51 -29.27
N LEU A 76 -15.10 17.49 -29.71
CA LEU A 76 -14.32 17.54 -30.95
C LEU A 76 -15.25 17.45 -32.18
N ASN A 77 -15.66 18.59 -32.74
CA ASN A 77 -16.49 18.73 -33.95
C ASN A 77 -15.87 18.05 -35.20
N ASP A 78 -16.71 17.63 -36.15
CA ASP A 78 -16.27 16.99 -37.41
C ASP A 78 -15.46 17.91 -38.35
N GLU A 79 -15.49 19.23 -38.12
CA GLU A 79 -14.69 20.22 -38.88
C GLU A 79 -13.22 20.33 -38.40
N ILE A 80 -12.86 19.62 -37.32
CA ILE A 80 -11.48 19.55 -36.83
C ILE A 80 -10.60 18.82 -37.84
N ASP A 81 -9.40 19.36 -38.06
CA ASP A 81 -8.39 18.76 -38.93
C ASP A 81 -8.22 17.27 -38.59
N LYS A 82 -8.51 16.44 -39.59
CA LYS A 82 -8.49 14.97 -39.53
C LYS A 82 -7.16 14.45 -38.95
N SER A 83 -6.08 15.23 -39.12
CA SER A 83 -4.75 14.96 -38.57
C SER A 83 -4.70 15.08 -37.03
N ALA A 84 -5.20 16.18 -36.46
CA ALA A 84 -5.22 16.45 -35.02
C ALA A 84 -6.12 15.45 -34.28
N ARG A 85 -7.27 15.14 -34.85
CA ARG A 85 -8.20 14.12 -34.31
C ARG A 85 -7.54 12.74 -34.22
N SER A 86 -6.77 12.36 -35.24
CA SER A 86 -6.02 11.09 -35.25
C SER A 86 -4.95 11.03 -34.16
N ILE A 87 -4.22 12.13 -33.94
CA ILE A 87 -3.14 12.19 -32.93
C ILE A 87 -3.72 12.12 -31.52
N VAL A 88 -4.79 12.89 -31.25
CA VAL A 88 -5.47 12.90 -29.95
C VAL A 88 -6.03 11.52 -29.64
N PHE A 89 -6.75 10.90 -30.57
CA PHE A 89 -7.29 9.55 -30.33
C PHE A 89 -6.20 8.50 -30.13
N LYS A 90 -5.06 8.59 -30.82
CA LYS A 90 -3.94 7.67 -30.61
C LYS A 90 -3.31 7.82 -29.22
N GLN A 91 -3.16 9.05 -28.73
CA GLN A 91 -2.67 9.31 -27.37
C GLN A 91 -3.67 8.82 -26.32
N MET A 92 -4.96 9.01 -26.56
CA MET A 92 -6.00 8.54 -25.64
C MET A 92 -6.13 7.02 -25.61
N ASP A 93 -5.92 6.34 -26.74
CA ASP A 93 -5.88 4.87 -26.79
C ASP A 93 -4.68 4.30 -26.03
N LEU A 94 -3.61 5.10 -25.83
CA LEU A 94 -2.50 4.76 -24.94
C LEU A 94 -2.87 4.97 -23.47
N LEU A 95 -3.64 6.01 -23.14
CA LEU A 95 -4.15 6.29 -21.78
C LEU A 95 -5.11 5.22 -21.25
N LEU A 96 -5.81 4.52 -22.15
CA LEU A 96 -6.80 3.48 -21.80
C LEU A 96 -6.18 2.08 -21.63
N ARG A 97 -4.85 1.93 -21.69
CA ARG A 97 -4.22 0.63 -21.52
C ARG A 97 -4.06 0.29 -20.03
N GLU A 98 -4.42 -0.95 -19.68
CA GLU A 98 -4.40 -1.46 -18.30
C GLU A 98 -3.00 -1.45 -17.63
N ASP A 99 -1.91 -1.25 -18.39
CA ASP A 99 -0.53 -1.28 -17.88
C ASP A 99 0.06 0.12 -17.58
N VAL A 100 -0.73 1.19 -17.69
CA VAL A 100 -0.26 2.57 -17.45
C VAL A 100 -0.54 3.01 -16.02
N ASN A 101 0.53 3.28 -15.25
CA ASN A 101 0.40 3.79 -13.89
C ASN A 101 -0.05 5.26 -13.84
N ALA A 102 -0.56 5.71 -12.69
CA ALA A 102 -1.11 7.06 -12.51
C ALA A 102 -0.14 8.20 -12.90
N GLU A 103 1.15 8.07 -12.61
CA GLU A 103 2.17 9.08 -12.96
C GLU A 103 2.35 9.19 -14.49
N THR A 104 2.40 8.04 -15.17
CA THR A 104 2.49 7.98 -16.64
C THR A 104 1.20 8.52 -17.28
N SER A 105 0.03 8.22 -16.69
CA SER A 105 -1.25 8.75 -17.17
C SER A 105 -1.35 10.28 -17.03
N MET A 106 -0.84 10.85 -15.93
CA MET A 106 -0.73 12.31 -15.78
C MET A 106 0.17 12.94 -16.85
N GLN A 107 1.31 12.32 -17.13
CA GLN A 107 2.24 12.85 -18.11
C GLN A 107 1.67 12.79 -19.54
N LEU A 108 1.03 11.68 -19.89
CA LEU A 108 0.35 11.52 -21.17
C LEU A 108 -0.84 12.49 -21.32
N PHE A 109 -1.54 12.82 -20.23
CA PHE A 109 -2.58 13.86 -20.25
C PHE A 109 -2.00 15.24 -20.57
N ASP A 110 -0.92 15.64 -19.90
CA ASP A 110 -0.26 16.93 -20.18
C ASP A 110 0.27 16.99 -21.62
N ASP A 111 0.82 15.89 -22.14
CA ASP A 111 1.25 15.79 -23.55
C ASP A 111 0.06 15.92 -24.52
N THR A 112 -1.06 15.23 -24.24
CA THR A 112 -2.29 15.32 -25.04
C THR A 112 -2.86 16.73 -25.02
N TRP A 113 -2.82 17.38 -23.87
CA TRP A 113 -3.25 18.76 -23.69
C TRP A 113 -2.41 19.75 -24.51
N GLN A 114 -1.09 19.61 -24.49
CA GLN A 114 -0.21 20.47 -25.29
C GLN A 114 -0.51 20.34 -26.79
N ILE A 115 -0.76 19.13 -27.27
CA ILE A 115 -1.13 18.88 -28.67
C ILE A 115 -2.46 19.56 -29.01
N LEU A 116 -3.47 19.43 -28.16
CA LEU A 116 -4.78 20.08 -28.36
C LEU A 116 -4.65 21.61 -28.44
N MET A 117 -3.83 22.21 -27.59
CA MET A 117 -3.57 23.65 -27.58
C MET A 117 -2.83 24.12 -28.85
N GLN A 118 -1.83 23.36 -29.31
CA GLN A 118 -1.05 23.71 -30.52
C GLN A 118 -1.91 23.71 -31.79
N HIS A 119 -2.88 22.80 -31.88
CA HIS A 119 -3.75 22.67 -33.03
C HIS A 119 -5.00 23.59 -32.99
N ASN A 120 -5.17 24.36 -31.91
CA ASN A 120 -6.26 25.32 -31.72
C ASN A 120 -7.66 24.71 -31.98
N VAL A 121 -7.82 23.44 -31.57
CA VAL A 121 -8.98 22.58 -31.87
C VAL A 121 -10.13 22.72 -30.89
N LEU A 122 -9.97 23.57 -29.87
CA LEU A 122 -10.87 23.71 -28.75
C LEU A 122 -11.45 25.12 -28.72
N SER A 123 -12.74 25.24 -28.42
CA SER A 123 -13.42 26.51 -28.20
C SER A 123 -13.10 27.08 -26.81
N MET A 124 -13.39 28.36 -26.59
CA MET A 124 -13.21 29.00 -25.28
C MET A 124 -13.99 28.31 -24.14
N SER A 125 -15.13 27.66 -24.44
CA SER A 125 -15.88 26.85 -23.46
C SER A 125 -15.23 25.50 -23.17
N ASP A 126 -14.46 24.95 -24.11
CA ASP A 126 -13.77 23.66 -23.92
C ASP A 126 -12.53 23.83 -23.05
N LEU A 127 -11.89 25.01 -23.08
CA LEU A 127 -10.76 25.33 -22.20
C LEU A 127 -11.16 25.29 -20.71
N SER A 128 -12.33 25.85 -20.37
CA SER A 128 -12.84 25.80 -18.99
C SER A 128 -13.20 24.37 -18.54
N PHE A 129 -13.74 23.56 -19.45
CA PHE A 129 -14.04 22.16 -19.17
C PHE A 129 -12.76 21.35 -18.87
N ILE A 130 -11.69 21.60 -19.61
CA ILE A 130 -10.42 20.88 -19.42
C ILE A 130 -9.70 21.31 -18.15
N ASP A 131 -9.78 22.58 -17.75
CA ASP A 131 -9.26 23.02 -16.46
C ASP A 131 -10.01 22.35 -15.30
N GLU A 132 -11.33 22.25 -15.36
CA GLU A 132 -12.13 21.52 -14.37
C GLU A 132 -11.73 20.03 -14.31
N PHE A 133 -11.49 19.43 -15.48
CA PHE A 133 -11.01 18.07 -15.60
C PHE A 133 -9.62 17.88 -14.95
N LYS A 134 -8.68 18.79 -15.22
CA LYS A 134 -7.35 18.76 -14.60
C LYS A 134 -7.42 18.87 -13.08
N GLN A 135 -8.29 19.74 -12.55
CA GLN A 135 -8.48 19.86 -11.11
C GLN A 135 -9.06 18.58 -10.49
N LYS A 136 -10.00 17.92 -11.17
CA LYS A 136 -10.56 16.65 -10.70
C LYS A 136 -9.52 15.53 -10.70
N LEU A 137 -8.65 15.45 -11.72
CA LEU A 137 -7.52 14.51 -11.74
C LEU A 137 -6.57 14.73 -10.56
N ILE A 138 -6.21 15.99 -10.30
CA ILE A 138 -5.37 16.37 -9.17
C ILE A 138 -6.05 15.93 -7.86
N SER A 139 -7.36 16.16 -7.71
CA SER A 139 -8.06 15.72 -6.51
C SER A 139 -8.04 14.20 -6.31
N ILE A 140 -8.19 13.38 -7.36
CA ILE A 140 -8.14 11.91 -7.26
C ILE A 140 -6.74 11.44 -6.86
N VAL A 141 -5.71 12.02 -7.48
CA VAL A 141 -4.31 11.66 -7.18
C VAL A 141 -3.91 12.11 -5.77
N GLU A 142 -4.34 13.30 -5.35
CA GLU A 142 -4.05 13.89 -4.05
C GLU A 142 -4.99 13.41 -2.94
N GLU A 143 -6.14 12.79 -3.26
CA GLU A 143 -7.07 12.30 -2.25
C GLU A 143 -6.36 11.24 -1.40
N PRO A 144 -6.26 11.47 -0.08
CA PRO A 144 -5.76 10.47 0.82
C PRO A 144 -6.85 9.40 0.92
N GLU A 145 -6.67 8.29 0.21
CA GLU A 145 -7.35 7.04 0.54
C GLU A 145 -7.25 6.82 2.05
N ASP A 146 -8.23 6.17 2.68
CA ASP A 146 -8.17 5.83 4.10
C ASP A 146 -7.06 4.78 4.34
N GLN A 147 -5.82 5.25 4.30
CA GLN A 147 -4.59 4.46 4.31
C GLN A 147 -4.57 3.58 5.54
N LYS A 148 -5.13 4.09 6.64
CA LYS A 148 -5.30 3.35 7.89
C LYS A 148 -6.22 2.15 7.68
N ARG A 149 -7.41 2.30 7.09
CA ARG A 149 -8.32 1.16 6.84
C ARG A 149 -7.72 0.13 5.90
N VAL A 150 -7.06 0.56 4.82
CA VAL A 150 -6.39 -0.37 3.89
C VAL A 150 -5.28 -1.13 4.63
N LEU A 151 -4.52 -0.44 5.48
CA LEU A 151 -3.44 -1.04 6.25
C LEU A 151 -3.97 -2.04 7.28
N GLU A 152 -5.03 -1.69 8.03
CA GLU A 152 -5.71 -2.57 8.97
C GLU A 152 -6.25 -3.84 8.29
N ARG A 153 -6.82 -3.71 7.09
CA ARG A 153 -7.27 -4.84 6.28
C ARG A 153 -6.10 -5.73 5.84
N ALA A 154 -5.02 -5.14 5.36
CA ALA A 154 -3.82 -5.86 4.95
C ALA A 154 -3.21 -6.64 6.13
N PHE A 155 -3.09 -6.02 7.29
CA PHE A 155 -2.64 -6.67 8.52
C PHE A 155 -3.58 -7.80 8.94
N THR A 156 -4.89 -7.53 9.03
CA THR A 156 -5.89 -8.53 9.44
C THR A 156 -5.84 -9.76 8.55
N LYS A 157 -5.88 -9.60 7.22
CA LYS A 157 -5.80 -10.71 6.27
C LYS A 157 -4.50 -11.51 6.45
N THR A 158 -3.38 -10.82 6.62
CA THR A 158 -2.06 -11.47 6.72
C THR A 158 -1.92 -12.25 8.04
N PHE A 159 -2.25 -11.64 9.17
CA PHE A 159 -2.16 -12.29 10.47
C PHE A 159 -3.10 -13.50 10.57
N VAL A 160 -4.35 -13.38 10.12
CA VAL A 160 -5.31 -14.50 10.13
C VAL A 160 -4.80 -15.68 9.30
N SER A 161 -4.22 -15.40 8.13
CA SER A 161 -3.63 -16.41 7.24
C SER A 161 -2.43 -17.12 7.85
N GLU A 162 -1.51 -16.39 8.48
CA GLU A 162 -0.26 -16.98 8.99
C GLU A 162 -0.42 -17.66 10.36
N PHE A 163 -1.46 -17.30 11.12
CA PHE A 163 -1.74 -17.84 12.46
C PHE A 163 -2.91 -18.83 12.51
N ASP A 164 -3.40 -19.30 11.36
CA ASP A 164 -4.54 -20.23 11.30
C ASP A 164 -5.76 -19.73 12.09
N SER A 165 -6.03 -18.42 12.00
CA SER A 165 -7.08 -17.71 12.78
C SER A 165 -6.93 -17.75 14.31
N GLN A 166 -5.73 -18.05 14.83
CA GLN A 166 -5.40 -18.02 16.26
C GLN A 166 -4.24 -17.05 16.53
N VAL A 167 -4.50 -15.75 16.35
CA VAL A 167 -3.46 -14.72 16.50
C VAL A 167 -3.15 -14.46 17.97
N LEU A 168 -4.16 -14.50 18.84
CA LEU A 168 -4.02 -14.21 20.26
C LEU A 168 -3.46 -15.39 21.06
N PHE A 169 -2.78 -15.04 22.16
CA PHE A 169 -2.45 -15.99 23.20
C PHE A 169 -3.72 -16.61 23.80
N ARG A 170 -3.67 -17.92 24.09
CA ARG A 170 -4.83 -18.67 24.58
C ARG A 170 -5.44 -18.00 25.80
N GLY A 171 -6.73 -17.68 25.71
CA GLY A 171 -7.50 -17.05 26.78
C GLY A 171 -7.31 -15.54 26.90
N ALA A 172 -6.60 -14.88 25.99
CA ALA A 172 -6.53 -13.43 25.94
C ALA A 172 -7.67 -12.85 25.09
N ASP A 173 -8.24 -11.74 25.55
CA ASP A 173 -9.23 -10.97 24.79
C ASP A 173 -8.59 -9.93 23.84
N GLU A 174 -7.33 -9.57 24.12
CA GLU A 174 -6.56 -8.56 23.39
C GLU A 174 -5.06 -8.88 23.44
N GLY A 175 -4.36 -8.54 22.36
CA GLY A 175 -2.90 -8.57 22.25
C GLY A 175 -2.34 -7.34 21.55
N SER A 176 -1.06 -7.06 21.79
CA SER A 176 -0.36 -5.93 21.19
C SER A 176 0.97 -6.33 20.56
N ILE A 177 1.30 -5.67 19.46
CA ILE A 177 2.56 -5.79 18.72
C ILE A 177 3.08 -4.38 18.50
N GLU A 178 4.26 -4.09 19.05
CA GLU A 178 4.89 -2.78 18.92
C GLU A 178 6.27 -2.93 18.28
N LEU A 179 6.55 -2.10 17.27
CA LEU A 179 7.87 -1.94 16.69
C LEU A 179 8.43 -0.58 17.06
N TRP A 180 9.63 -0.57 17.61
CA TRP A 180 10.33 0.62 18.08
C TRP A 180 11.67 0.77 17.37
N ASP A 181 12.11 1.99 17.15
CA ASP A 181 13.50 2.33 16.88
C ASP A 181 14.00 3.33 17.91
N ASP A 182 14.90 2.87 18.78
CA ASP A 182 15.28 3.55 20.02
C ASP A 182 14.07 4.02 20.85
N SER A 183 13.78 5.32 20.86
CA SER A 183 12.64 5.93 21.56
C SER A 183 11.43 6.20 20.66
N LEU A 184 11.56 6.02 19.34
CA LEU A 184 10.50 6.25 18.37
C LEU A 184 9.66 4.98 18.20
N LYS A 185 8.35 5.08 18.46
CA LYS A 185 7.40 4.02 18.09
C LYS A 185 7.14 4.11 16.59
N LEU A 186 7.43 3.03 15.86
CA LEU A 186 7.23 2.94 14.41
C LEU A 186 5.87 2.34 14.05
N LEU A 187 5.42 1.37 14.85
CA LEU A 187 4.17 0.65 14.61
C LEU A 187 3.57 0.19 15.94
N GLU A 188 2.26 0.30 16.07
CA GLU A 188 1.47 -0.28 17.15
C GLU A 188 0.24 -0.96 16.56
N LEU A 189 0.16 -2.27 16.75
CA LEU A 189 -0.98 -3.08 16.34
C LEU A 189 -1.68 -3.62 17.58
N ILE A 190 -3.00 -3.50 17.59
CA ILE A 190 -3.87 -4.14 18.57
C ILE A 190 -4.66 -5.23 17.86
N VAL A 191 -4.63 -6.43 18.42
CA VAL A 191 -5.37 -7.58 17.94
C VAL A 191 -6.49 -7.86 18.93
N ASP A 192 -7.73 -7.94 18.45
CA ASP A 192 -8.89 -8.29 19.27
C ASP A 192 -9.24 -9.78 19.21
N LYS A 193 -10.20 -10.20 20.04
CA LYS A 193 -10.73 -11.57 20.07
C LYS A 193 -11.35 -12.06 18.76
N ALA A 194 -11.70 -11.16 17.84
CA ALA A 194 -12.19 -11.49 16.50
C ALA A 194 -11.05 -11.59 15.47
N ASN A 195 -9.79 -11.52 15.92
CA ASN A 195 -8.57 -11.41 15.10
C ASN A 195 -8.51 -10.15 14.23
N LYS A 196 -9.34 -9.14 14.48
CA LYS A 196 -9.23 -7.86 13.80
C LYS A 196 -7.98 -7.15 14.31
N VAL A 197 -7.17 -6.65 13.37
CA VAL A 197 -5.96 -5.89 13.67
C VAL A 197 -6.22 -4.42 13.43
N SER A 198 -6.07 -3.61 14.46
CA SER A 198 -6.21 -2.15 14.41
C SER A 198 -4.84 -1.49 14.55
N VAL A 199 -4.62 -0.41 13.80
CA VAL A 199 -3.37 0.36 13.87
C VAL A 199 -3.59 1.57 14.78
N TYR A 200 -2.79 1.68 15.84
CA TYR A 200 -2.85 2.80 16.77
C TYR A 200 -1.74 3.80 16.39
N GLU A 201 -2.11 5.08 16.23
CA GLU A 201 -1.32 6.18 15.60
C GLU A 201 -1.13 6.08 14.08
N ASP A 202 -0.89 7.23 13.43
CA ASP A 202 -0.51 7.31 12.02
C ASP A 202 0.86 6.65 11.85
N ALA A 203 0.85 5.34 11.59
CA ALA A 203 2.05 4.55 11.34
C ALA A 203 2.89 5.28 10.29
N LYS A 204 4.04 5.82 10.72
CA LYS A 204 4.96 6.47 9.77
C LYS A 204 5.44 5.39 8.81
N PRO A 205 5.50 5.67 7.50
CA PRO A 205 5.86 4.67 6.51
C PRO A 205 7.21 4.05 6.87
N ILE A 206 7.19 2.78 7.28
CA ILE A 206 8.40 2.00 7.48
C ILE A 206 8.90 1.66 6.07
N LEU A 207 9.91 2.41 5.60
CA LEU A 207 10.61 2.12 4.35
C LEU A 207 11.43 0.83 4.50
N ILE A 208 10.78 -0.32 4.34
CA ILE A 208 11.47 -1.61 4.17
C ILE A 208 11.77 -1.75 2.68
N ARG A 209 12.94 -1.26 2.25
CA ARG A 209 13.43 -1.52 0.89
C ARG A 209 13.86 -3.00 0.79
N ASP A 210 13.26 -3.73 -0.14
CA ASP A 210 13.69 -5.06 -0.61
C ASP A 210 13.82 -6.17 0.45
N ALA A 211 12.80 -6.37 1.30
CA ALA A 211 12.74 -7.56 2.16
C ALA A 211 12.01 -8.72 1.45
N VAL A 212 12.77 -9.57 0.76
CA VAL A 212 12.30 -10.93 0.39
C VAL A 212 12.41 -11.80 1.64
N VAL A 213 11.28 -12.13 2.27
CA VAL A 213 11.23 -13.09 3.39
C VAL A 213 10.54 -14.36 2.90
N PRO A 214 11.27 -15.42 2.52
CA PRO A 214 10.66 -16.69 2.15
C PRO A 214 9.96 -17.33 3.37
N PRO A 215 8.80 -17.99 3.20
CA PRO A 215 7.98 -18.51 4.30
C PRO A 215 8.64 -19.61 5.15
N PHE A 216 9.77 -20.18 4.72
CA PHE A 216 10.43 -21.30 5.40
C PHE A 216 11.94 -21.13 5.64
N LEU A 217 12.53 -19.96 5.38
CA LEU A 217 13.98 -19.77 5.60
C LEU A 217 14.29 -18.43 6.26
N VAL A 218 14.38 -18.42 7.59
CA VAL A 218 15.15 -17.40 8.32
C VAL A 218 16.55 -17.99 8.55
N ALA A 219 17.39 -17.96 7.51
CA ALA A 219 18.79 -18.33 7.64
C ALA A 219 19.59 -17.08 8.00
N ILE A 220 19.91 -16.92 9.27
CA ILE A 220 20.89 -15.93 9.71
C ILE A 220 21.82 -16.62 10.71
N LEU A 221 23.14 -16.47 10.51
CA LEU A 221 24.19 -17.13 11.30
C LEU A 221 24.75 -16.14 12.35
N GLY A 222 24.83 -16.57 13.62
CA GLY A 222 25.44 -15.81 14.72
C GLY A 222 24.62 -15.77 16.02
N ARG A 223 25.17 -16.30 17.12
CA ARG A 223 24.55 -16.43 18.45
C ARG A 223 24.10 -15.09 19.05
N ASN A 224 22.88 -15.01 19.64
CA ASN A 224 22.60 -14.27 20.88
C ASN A 224 21.18 -14.53 21.46
N SER A 225 21.01 -14.14 22.72
CA SER A 225 20.12 -14.70 23.75
C SER A 225 18.76 -14.00 23.91
N ILE A 226 17.71 -14.81 24.12
CA ILE A 226 16.34 -14.39 24.45
C ILE A 226 16.20 -14.23 25.97
N LYS A 227 15.74 -13.08 26.48
CA LYS A 227 15.28 -12.93 27.88
C LYS A 227 13.77 -13.22 27.94
N LYS A 228 13.38 -14.28 28.66
CA LYS A 228 11.99 -14.59 29.01
C LYS A 228 11.76 -14.31 30.49
N SER A 229 10.62 -13.70 30.83
CA SER A 229 10.04 -13.73 32.17
C SER A 229 8.73 -14.51 32.08
N PHE A 230 8.61 -15.59 32.86
CA PHE A 230 7.40 -16.39 32.98
C PHE A 230 6.27 -15.63 33.69
#